data_AF-A0A9P0FDR4-F1
#
_entry.id   AF-A0A9P0FDR4-F1
#
_cell.length_a   1.000
_cell.length_b   1.000
_cell.length_c   1.000
_cell.angle_alpha   90.00
_cell.angle_beta   90.00
_cell.angle_gamma   90.00
#
_symmetry.space_group_name_H-M   'P 1'
#
loop_
_entity.id
_entity.type
_entity.pdbx_description
1 polymer ?
#
loop_
_entity_poly.entity_id
_entity_poly.type
_entity_poly.pdbx_seq_one_letter_code
_entity_poly.pdbx_strand_id
1 'polypeptide(L)'
;MYVVPKIELDDTIKEIKKLALQIRHKKTIIKDEARINKQSRKPVMPRTAGAKVRDRSVSKLREDMENLGVDMSNTEEAHFTKTKPRARSVGPPVKKMRMEVSSSGSTTVTKKTPNKNRSLSRTPRNELGVKDAIMKKKLAKIAHRAIAKKVGRMGLKGEADRFIGTKMPRHLFADENKMGQES
;
A
#
# COMPACT_ATOMS: atom_id res chain seq x y z
N MET A 1 -24.91 -51.99 42.08
CA MET A 1 -24.93 -51.12 40.88
C MET A 1 -25.98 -50.05 41.08
N TYR A 2 -25.61 -48.78 41.16
CA TYR A 2 -26.58 -47.69 41.22
C TYR A 2 -27.05 -47.36 39.80
N VAL A 3 -28.32 -47.63 39.52
CA VAL A 3 -28.96 -47.24 38.26
C VAL A 3 -29.39 -45.79 38.42
N VAL A 4 -28.74 -44.88 37.67
CA VAL A 4 -29.15 -43.47 37.63
C VAL A 4 -30.54 -43.40 36.99
N PRO A 5 -31.56 -42.85 37.67
CA PRO A 5 -32.89 -42.72 37.09
C PRO A 5 -32.82 -41.84 35.85
N LYS A 6 -33.38 -42.32 34.74
CA LYS A 6 -33.55 -41.53 33.52
C LYS A 6 -34.57 -40.44 33.81
N ILE A 7 -34.09 -39.20 33.89
CA ILE A 7 -34.94 -38.02 33.97
C ILE A 7 -35.65 -37.91 32.61
N GLU A 8 -36.94 -38.18 32.58
CA GLU A 8 -37.78 -37.96 31.40
C GLU A 8 -37.62 -36.48 30.99
N LEU A 9 -37.14 -36.27 29.77
CA LEU A 9 -36.92 -34.93 29.24
C LEU A 9 -38.28 -34.31 28.92
N ASP A 10 -38.82 -33.58 29.88
CA ASP A 10 -39.95 -32.69 29.65
C ASP A 10 -39.63 -31.75 28.47
N ASP A 11 -40.65 -31.42 27.67
CA ASP A 11 -40.47 -30.64 26.44
C ASP A 11 -39.90 -29.25 26.74
N THR A 12 -40.24 -28.70 27.91
CA THR A 12 -39.66 -27.47 28.46
C THR A 12 -38.14 -27.59 28.64
N ILE A 13 -37.64 -28.72 29.16
CA ILE A 13 -36.21 -28.96 29.40
C ILE A 13 -35.48 -29.13 28.06
N LYS A 14 -36.10 -29.76 27.06
CA LYS A 14 -35.54 -29.86 25.70
C LYS A 14 -35.41 -28.48 25.06
N GLU A 15 -36.41 -27.62 25.21
CA GLU A 15 -36.40 -26.26 24.69
C GLU A 15 -35.32 -25.41 25.38
N ILE A 16 -35.23 -25.46 26.72
CA ILE A 16 -34.17 -24.79 27.49
C ILE A 16 -32.78 -25.23 27.01
N LYS A 17 -32.57 -26.54 26.78
CA LYS A 17 -31.30 -27.05 26.25
C LYS A 17 -30.98 -26.52 24.85
N LYS A 18 -31.97 -26.50 23.94
CA LYS A 18 -31.80 -25.95 22.58
C LYS A 18 -31.44 -24.47 22.61
N LEU A 19 -32.16 -23.69 23.42
CA LEU A 19 -31.93 -22.25 23.59
C LEU A 19 -30.55 -21.98 24.22
N ALA A 20 -30.15 -22.76 25.23
CA ALA A 20 -28.83 -22.66 25.83
C ALA A 20 -27.70 -22.94 24.81
N LEU A 21 -27.88 -23.90 23.91
CA LEU A 21 -26.94 -24.17 22.82
C LEU A 21 -26.84 -22.96 21.88
N GLN A 22 -27.97 -22.40 21.44
CA GLN A 22 -27.98 -21.21 20.58
C GLN A 22 -27.22 -20.03 21.22
N ILE A 23 -27.44 -19.78 22.52
CA ILE A 23 -26.73 -18.72 23.27
C ILE A 23 -25.22 -18.98 23.28
N ARG A 24 -24.80 -20.22 23.56
CA ARG A 24 -23.37 -20.59 23.58
C ARG A 24 -22.73 -20.39 22.20
N HIS A 25 -23.37 -20.87 21.14
CA HIS A 25 -22.88 -20.69 19.77
C HIS A 25 -22.74 -19.21 19.41
N LYS A 26 -23.77 -18.38 19.68
CA LYS A 26 -23.72 -16.94 19.39
C LYS A 26 -22.64 -16.23 20.19
N LYS A 27 -22.45 -16.60 21.47
CA LYS A 27 -21.35 -16.08 22.31
C LYS A 27 -19.97 -16.40 21.75
N THR A 28 -19.76 -17.62 21.25
CA THR A 28 -18.49 -18.01 20.63
C THR A 28 -18.21 -17.19 19.37
N ILE A 29 -19.21 -17.04 18.49
CA ILE A 29 -19.09 -16.22 17.27
C ILE A 29 -18.70 -14.78 17.61
N ILE A 30 -19.39 -14.15 18.56
CA ILE A 30 -19.08 -12.76 18.99
C ILE A 30 -17.64 -12.64 19.52
N LYS A 31 -17.17 -13.64 20.28
CA LYS A 31 -15.81 -13.67 20.83
C LYS A 31 -14.75 -13.78 19.72
N ASP A 32 -15.00 -14.62 18.72
CA ASP A 32 -14.10 -14.82 17.59
C ASP A 32 -14.06 -13.58 16.67
N GLU A 33 -15.22 -13.00 16.36
CA GLU A 33 -15.31 -11.72 15.64
C GLU A 33 -14.55 -10.60 16.36
N ALA A 34 -14.71 -10.50 17.68
CA ALA A 34 -13.99 -9.51 18.48
C ALA A 34 -12.47 -9.73 18.45
N ARG A 35 -12.02 -10.99 18.45
CA ARG A 35 -10.60 -11.35 18.34
C ARG A 35 -10.05 -10.95 16.97
N ILE A 36 -10.75 -11.25 15.88
CA ILE A 36 -10.35 -10.89 14.51
C ILE A 36 -10.26 -9.37 14.38
N ASN A 37 -11.27 -8.64 14.85
CA ASN A 37 -11.30 -7.18 14.79
C ASN A 37 -10.16 -6.51 15.57
N LYS A 38 -9.66 -7.14 16.64
CA LYS A 38 -8.58 -6.64 17.50
C LYS A 38 -7.21 -7.27 17.20
N GLN A 39 -7.09 -8.08 16.15
CA GLN A 39 -5.85 -8.80 15.84
C GLN A 39 -4.69 -7.87 15.44
N SER A 40 -5.01 -6.69 14.90
CA SER A 40 -4.00 -5.74 14.45
C SER A 40 -3.35 -4.99 15.63
N ARG A 41 -2.03 -4.82 15.58
CA ARG A 41 -1.26 -3.97 16.52
C ARG A 41 -1.37 -2.47 16.21
N LYS A 42 -2.06 -2.11 15.11
CA LYS A 42 -2.30 -0.72 14.70
C LYS A 42 -3.46 -0.11 15.52
N PRO A 43 -3.49 1.22 15.71
CA PRO A 43 -4.60 1.86 16.40
C PRO A 43 -5.93 1.59 15.71
N VAL A 44 -7.00 1.40 16.50
CA VAL A 44 -8.34 1.14 15.98
C VAL A 44 -8.88 2.41 15.32
N MET A 45 -9.17 2.32 14.02
CA MET A 45 -9.74 3.44 13.27
C MET A 45 -11.09 3.89 13.87
N PRO A 46 -11.35 5.20 14.04
CA PRO A 46 -12.60 5.69 14.60
C PRO A 46 -13.78 5.41 13.66
N ARG A 47 -14.99 5.22 14.21
CA ARG A 47 -16.22 4.92 13.43
C ARG A 47 -16.65 6.04 12.47
N THR A 48 -16.11 7.25 12.67
CA THR A 48 -16.34 8.44 11.83
C THR A 48 -15.40 8.52 10.63
N ALA A 49 -14.32 7.73 10.59
CA ALA A 49 -13.37 7.77 9.49
C ALA A 49 -13.99 7.29 8.17
N GLY A 50 -13.60 7.93 7.06
CA GLY A 50 -14.08 7.60 5.72
C GLY A 50 -13.90 6.13 5.32
N ALA A 51 -12.83 5.49 5.79
CA ALA A 51 -12.57 4.06 5.53
C ALA A 51 -13.62 3.13 6.14
N LYS A 52 -14.20 3.50 7.30
CA LYS A 52 -15.25 2.70 7.97
C LYS A 52 -16.65 2.95 7.43
N VAL A 53 -16.85 3.96 6.58
CA VAL A 53 -18.18 4.32 6.03
C VAL A 53 -18.81 3.16 5.26
N ARG A 54 -18.00 2.35 4.56
CA ARG A 54 -18.49 1.21 3.80
C ARG A 54 -19.05 0.10 4.71
N ASP A 55 -18.44 -0.12 5.87
CA ASP A 55 -18.85 -1.16 6.82
C ASP A 55 -20.14 -0.80 7.57
N ARG A 56 -20.53 0.48 7.56
CA ARG A 56 -21.76 1.04 8.16
C ARG A 56 -22.77 1.46 7.09
N SER A 57 -22.95 0.62 6.07
CA SER A 57 -23.96 0.89 5.05
C SER A 57 -25.37 0.89 5.67
N VAL A 58 -26.27 1.67 5.05
CA VAL A 58 -27.69 1.73 5.44
C VAL A 58 -28.34 0.35 5.38
N SER A 59 -27.98 -0.44 4.37
CA SER A 59 -28.49 -1.80 4.19
C SER A 59 -28.16 -2.69 5.39
N LYS A 60 -26.91 -2.67 5.85
CA LYS A 60 -26.45 -3.48 6.98
C LYS A 60 -27.12 -3.05 8.27
N LEU A 61 -27.29 -1.75 8.47
CA LEU A 61 -28.01 -1.23 9.64
C LEU A 61 -29.48 -1.71 9.67
N ARG A 62 -30.17 -1.74 8.52
CA ARG A 62 -31.56 -2.24 8.45
C ARG A 62 -31.63 -3.73 8.80
N GLU A 63 -30.77 -4.54 8.18
CA GLU A 63 -30.69 -5.99 8.44
C GLU A 63 -30.39 -6.28 9.91
N ASP A 64 -29.43 -5.59 10.52
CA ASP A 64 -29.07 -5.79 11.93
C ASP A 64 -30.22 -5.43 12.89
N MET A 65 -31.03 -4.40 12.56
CA MET A 65 -32.17 -3.96 13.38
C MET A 65 -33.39 -4.84 13.21
N GLU A 66 -33.68 -5.29 11.99
CA GLU A 66 -34.73 -6.26 11.69
C GLU A 66 -34.46 -7.61 12.38
N ASN A 67 -33.20 -8.07 12.37
CA ASN A 67 -32.77 -9.24 13.12
C ASN A 67 -32.95 -9.11 14.64
N LEU A 68 -32.98 -7.87 15.13
CA LEU A 68 -33.26 -7.55 16.54
C LEU A 68 -34.76 -7.44 16.85
N GLY A 69 -35.62 -7.55 15.83
CA GLY A 69 -37.08 -7.46 15.93
C GLY A 69 -37.64 -6.04 15.73
N VAL A 70 -36.85 -5.10 15.20
CA VAL A 70 -37.32 -3.73 14.90
C VAL A 70 -37.84 -3.66 13.47
N ASP A 71 -39.06 -3.15 13.29
CA ASP A 71 -39.60 -2.87 11.95
C ASP A 71 -38.92 -1.65 11.33
N MET A 72 -38.25 -1.87 10.20
CA MET A 72 -37.49 -0.85 9.46
C MET A 72 -38.15 -0.43 8.13
N SER A 73 -39.39 -0.90 7.86
CA SER A 73 -40.10 -0.67 6.59
C SER A 73 -40.33 0.83 6.28
N ASN A 74 -40.75 1.63 7.25
CA ASN A 74 -41.08 3.05 7.07
C ASN A 74 -39.90 4.01 7.26
N THR A 75 -38.65 3.54 7.09
CA THR A 75 -37.45 4.32 7.44
C THR A 75 -36.80 5.05 6.27
N GLU A 76 -37.45 5.16 5.11
CA GLU A 76 -36.85 5.72 3.90
C GLU A 76 -36.40 7.18 4.06
N GLU A 77 -37.16 8.01 4.78
CA GLU A 77 -36.85 9.43 5.01
C GLU A 77 -35.99 9.70 6.26
N ALA A 78 -35.62 8.65 7.00
CA ALA A 78 -34.90 8.79 8.25
C ALA A 78 -33.49 9.38 8.08
N HIS A 79 -32.96 10.04 9.10
CA HIS A 79 -31.65 10.70 9.01
C HIS A 79 -30.49 9.75 8.65
N PHE A 80 -30.58 8.47 9.01
CA PHE A 80 -29.52 7.50 8.71
C PHE A 80 -29.49 7.07 7.23
N THR A 81 -30.58 7.24 6.47
CA THR A 81 -30.64 6.93 5.04
C THR A 81 -30.04 8.03 4.17
N LYS A 82 -29.99 9.26 4.70
CA LYS A 82 -29.39 10.47 4.10
C LYS A 82 -27.86 10.36 4.08
N THR A 83 -27.35 9.42 3.30
CA THR A 83 -25.91 9.23 3.09
C THR A 83 -25.40 10.18 2.02
N LYS A 84 -24.17 10.68 2.20
CA LYS A 84 -23.52 11.50 1.17
C LYS A 84 -23.38 10.64 -0.10
N PRO A 85 -24.02 11.01 -1.22
CA PRO A 85 -23.92 10.22 -2.43
C PRO A 85 -22.44 10.15 -2.83
N ARG A 86 -21.96 8.95 -3.13
CA ARG A 86 -20.65 8.79 -3.78
C ARG A 86 -20.70 9.65 -5.02
N ALA A 87 -19.81 10.64 -5.14
CA ALA A 87 -19.68 11.43 -6.34
C ALA A 87 -19.43 10.46 -7.51
N ARG A 88 -20.50 10.14 -8.26
CA ARG A 88 -20.36 9.47 -9.53
C ARG A 88 -19.66 10.47 -10.43
N SER A 89 -18.69 10.03 -11.21
CA SER A 89 -18.17 10.87 -12.28
C SER A 89 -19.34 11.17 -13.23
N VAL A 90 -19.94 12.36 -13.11
CA VAL A 90 -20.98 12.86 -14.01
C VAL A 90 -20.36 13.34 -15.34
N GLY A 91 -19.02 13.29 -15.46
CA GLY A 91 -18.34 13.51 -16.72
C GLY A 91 -18.57 12.35 -17.69
N PRO A 92 -18.56 12.61 -19.01
CA PRO A 92 -18.60 11.56 -20.03
C PRO A 92 -17.51 10.51 -19.74
N PRO A 93 -17.69 9.23 -20.15
CA PRO A 93 -16.70 8.18 -19.94
C PRO A 93 -15.45 8.49 -20.75
N VAL A 94 -14.61 9.40 -20.26
CA VAL A 94 -13.31 9.64 -20.84
C VAL A 94 -12.48 8.45 -20.38
N LYS A 95 -12.52 7.39 -21.20
CA LYS A 95 -11.49 6.35 -21.25
C LYS A 95 -10.17 7.03 -21.63
N LYS A 96 -9.64 7.89 -20.77
CA LYS A 96 -8.24 8.30 -20.81
C LYS A 96 -7.47 7.18 -20.13
N MET A 97 -7.45 6.01 -20.78
CA MET A 97 -6.17 5.34 -20.87
C MET A 97 -5.27 6.41 -21.49
N ARG A 98 -4.30 6.92 -20.73
CA ARG A 98 -3.35 7.92 -21.19
C ARG A 98 -2.47 7.25 -22.26
N MET A 99 -3.04 6.97 -23.42
CA MET A 99 -2.32 6.80 -24.66
C MET A 99 -1.79 8.20 -24.97
N GLU A 100 -0.49 8.38 -24.78
CA GLU A 100 0.17 9.40 -25.57
C GLU A 100 0.13 8.92 -27.02
N VAL A 101 -0.93 9.33 -27.72
CA VAL A 101 -0.97 9.32 -29.16
C VAL A 101 0.06 10.36 -29.60
N SER A 102 1.30 9.92 -29.77
CA SER A 102 2.17 10.54 -30.75
C SER A 102 1.47 10.39 -32.09
N SER A 103 1.02 11.50 -32.66
CA SER A 103 0.57 11.61 -34.04
C SER A 103 1.73 11.31 -34.98
N SER A 104 2.05 10.03 -35.15
CA SER A 104 2.74 9.41 -36.27
C SER A 104 2.78 7.91 -35.98
N GLY A 105 2.07 7.12 -36.77
CA GLY A 105 1.85 5.70 -36.51
C GLY A 105 3.14 4.89 -36.37
N SER A 106 3.25 4.14 -35.27
CA SER A 106 3.91 2.84 -35.24
C SER A 106 3.55 2.11 -33.94
N THR A 107 2.84 1.00 -34.12
CA THR A 107 2.30 0.13 -33.08
C THR A 107 3.41 -0.76 -32.53
N THR A 108 4.28 -0.27 -31.64
CA THR A 108 5.09 -1.18 -30.80
C THR A 108 5.24 -0.66 -29.37
N VAL A 109 4.61 -1.39 -28.45
CA VAL A 109 4.74 -1.24 -27.00
C VAL A 109 6.18 -1.60 -26.62
N THR A 110 7.05 -0.61 -26.42
CA THR A 110 8.34 -0.82 -25.77
C THR A 110 8.58 0.19 -24.64
N LYS A 111 8.55 -0.36 -23.42
CA LYS A 111 9.30 -0.02 -22.20
C LYS A 111 9.53 1.48 -21.89
N LYS A 112 8.84 1.92 -20.83
CA LYS A 112 9.13 3.10 -19.98
C LYS A 112 10.64 3.45 -19.96
N THR A 113 11.00 4.60 -20.50
CA THR A 113 12.25 5.30 -20.17
C THR A 113 11.98 6.31 -19.03
N PRO A 114 12.87 6.46 -18.04
CA PRO A 114 12.62 7.27 -16.84
C PRO A 114 12.83 8.78 -17.02
N ASN A 115 13.14 9.26 -18.23
CA ASN A 115 13.37 10.69 -18.51
C ASN A 115 12.31 11.28 -19.40
N LYS A 116 11.06 11.32 -18.91
CA LYS A 116 10.01 12.10 -19.57
C LYS A 116 10.04 13.54 -19.04
N ASN A 117 11.04 14.29 -19.51
CA ASN A 117 11.05 15.73 -19.29
C ASN A 117 9.83 16.35 -19.99
N ARG A 118 9.06 17.10 -19.22
CA ARG A 118 7.91 17.91 -19.67
C ARG A 118 8.39 18.99 -20.63
N SER A 119 8.43 18.67 -21.93
CA SER A 119 8.16 19.56 -23.06
C SER A 119 8.56 18.84 -24.36
N LEU A 120 7.59 18.55 -25.23
CA LEU A 120 7.83 17.92 -26.54
C LEU A 120 8.61 18.83 -27.52
N SER A 121 8.91 20.07 -27.13
CA SER A 121 9.52 21.08 -28.01
C SER A 121 11.04 21.00 -28.11
N ARG A 122 11.73 20.29 -27.21
CA ARG A 122 13.19 20.27 -27.18
C ARG A 122 13.73 18.84 -27.21
N THR A 123 14.51 18.54 -28.24
CA THR A 123 15.26 17.29 -28.32
C THR A 123 16.25 17.20 -27.15
N PRO A 124 16.48 15.98 -26.62
CA PRO A 124 17.31 15.82 -25.43
C PRO A 124 18.77 16.17 -25.75
N ARG A 125 19.48 16.76 -24.77
CA ARG A 125 20.79 17.41 -24.99
C ARG A 125 21.88 16.46 -25.50
N ASN A 126 21.77 15.18 -25.16
CA ASN A 126 22.66 14.11 -25.62
C ASN A 126 22.44 13.71 -27.09
N GLU A 127 21.34 14.14 -27.71
CA GLU A 127 21.01 13.85 -29.10
C GLU A 127 21.15 15.07 -30.02
N LEU A 128 21.25 16.26 -29.44
CA LEU A 128 21.56 17.49 -30.17
C LEU A 128 22.96 17.39 -30.79
N GLY A 129 23.06 17.62 -32.10
CA GLY A 129 24.32 17.64 -32.84
C GLY A 129 24.80 16.31 -33.40
N VAL A 130 24.09 15.20 -33.16
CA VAL A 130 24.43 13.87 -33.72
C VAL A 130 23.33 13.42 -34.68
N LYS A 131 23.64 13.44 -35.98
CA LYS A 131 22.67 13.13 -37.06
C LYS A 131 22.28 11.66 -37.08
N ASP A 132 23.25 10.75 -37.02
CA ASP A 132 23.01 9.32 -37.25
C ASP A 132 22.77 8.52 -35.97
N ALA A 133 21.79 7.61 -36.02
CA ALA A 133 21.49 6.70 -34.91
C ALA A 133 22.66 5.75 -34.59
N ILE A 134 23.45 5.37 -35.59
CA ILE A 134 24.66 4.53 -35.44
C ILE A 134 25.72 5.30 -34.65
N MET A 135 25.93 6.57 -34.98
CA MET A 135 26.87 7.45 -34.30
C MET A 135 26.47 7.70 -32.84
N LYS A 136 25.16 7.89 -32.57
CA LYS A 136 24.63 7.98 -31.19
C LYS A 136 25.00 6.76 -30.35
N LYS A 137 24.77 5.55 -30.89
CA LYS A 137 25.13 4.29 -30.20
C LYS A 137 26.63 4.16 -29.97
N LYS A 138 27.45 4.58 -30.94
CA LYS A 138 28.92 4.58 -30.81
C LYS A 138 29.39 5.54 -29.71
N LEU A 139 28.85 6.75 -29.66
CA LEU A 139 29.19 7.75 -28.63
C LEU A 139 28.80 7.27 -27.23
N ALA A 140 27.60 6.68 -27.07
CA ALA A 140 27.19 6.10 -25.79
C ALA A 140 28.16 5.01 -25.30
N LYS A 141 28.61 4.12 -26.20
CA LYS A 141 29.61 3.10 -25.88
C LYS A 141 30.97 3.70 -25.49
N ILE A 142 31.41 4.74 -26.19
CA ILE A 142 32.66 5.44 -25.88
C ILE A 142 32.58 6.09 -24.49
N ALA A 143 31.47 6.77 -24.17
CA ALA A 143 31.23 7.38 -22.87
C ALA A 143 31.24 6.34 -21.75
N HIS A 144 30.49 5.25 -21.89
CA HIS A 144 30.50 4.15 -20.90
C HIS A 144 31.91 3.59 -20.67
N ARG A 145 32.68 3.39 -21.74
CA ARG A 145 34.07 2.90 -21.64
C ARG A 145 34.99 3.90 -20.94
N ALA A 146 34.83 5.20 -21.18
CA ALA A 146 35.61 6.23 -20.53
C ALA A 146 35.32 6.30 -19.02
N ILE A 147 34.04 6.24 -18.64
CA ILE A 147 33.59 6.23 -17.24
C ILE A 147 34.10 4.97 -16.53
N ALA A 148 33.94 3.80 -17.13
CA ALA A 148 34.39 2.54 -16.53
C ALA A 148 35.90 2.54 -16.23
N LYS A 149 36.73 3.09 -17.13
CA LYS A 149 38.19 3.13 -16.97
C LYS A 149 38.66 4.02 -15.82
N LYS A 150 37.98 5.15 -15.57
CA LYS A 150 38.38 6.12 -14.54
C LYS A 150 37.59 5.91 -13.25
N VAL A 151 36.28 6.05 -13.34
CA VAL A 151 35.36 6.01 -12.19
C VAL A 151 35.21 4.58 -11.67
N GLY A 152 34.87 3.64 -12.56
CA GLY A 152 34.64 2.25 -12.19
C GLY A 152 35.89 1.56 -11.63
N ARG A 153 37.04 1.75 -12.28
CA ARG A 153 38.31 1.15 -11.84
C ARG A 153 38.75 1.63 -10.46
N MET A 154 38.57 2.92 -10.16
CA MET A 154 38.98 3.52 -8.88
C MET A 154 37.89 3.47 -7.81
N GLY A 155 36.69 2.94 -8.13
CA GLY A 155 35.56 2.90 -7.20
C GLY A 155 34.99 4.27 -6.83
N LEU A 156 35.15 5.27 -7.70
CA LEU A 156 34.66 6.63 -7.46
C LEU A 156 33.13 6.70 -7.58
N LYS A 157 32.49 7.62 -6.86
CA LYS A 157 31.03 7.80 -6.91
C LYS A 157 30.55 8.39 -8.24
N GLY A 158 31.44 9.07 -8.95
CA GLY A 158 31.17 9.71 -10.24
C GLY A 158 32.38 10.51 -10.72
N GLU A 159 32.24 11.21 -11.85
CA GLU A 159 33.31 12.05 -12.40
C GLU A 159 33.67 13.27 -11.52
N ALA A 160 32.73 13.72 -10.68
CA ALA A 160 32.91 14.83 -9.77
C ALA A 160 33.65 14.45 -8.46
N ASP A 161 33.81 13.16 -8.19
CA ASP A 161 34.45 12.67 -6.99
C ASP A 161 35.97 12.78 -7.11
N ARG A 162 36.51 13.87 -6.56
CA ARG A 162 37.95 14.22 -6.57
C ARG A 162 38.52 14.29 -5.15
N PHE A 163 37.95 13.53 -4.21
CA PHE A 163 38.42 13.51 -2.83
C PHE A 163 39.84 12.93 -2.74
N ILE A 164 40.72 13.62 -2.01
CA ILE A 164 42.11 13.19 -1.77
C ILE A 164 42.23 12.88 -0.28
N GLY A 165 42.24 11.60 0.07
CA GLY A 165 42.45 11.15 1.44
C GLY A 165 43.92 11.22 1.85
N THR A 166 44.20 11.58 3.10
CA THR A 166 45.55 11.55 3.67
C THR A 166 45.93 10.10 3.99
N LYS A 167 46.88 9.52 3.25
CA LYS A 167 47.31 8.12 3.46
C LYS A 167 48.01 7.90 4.80
N MET A 168 48.77 8.89 5.28
CA MET A 168 49.47 8.84 6.56
C MET A 168 49.09 10.08 7.39
N PRO A 169 47.99 10.04 8.15
CA PRO A 169 47.60 11.16 8.98
C PRO A 169 48.57 11.32 10.16
N ARG A 170 48.97 12.56 10.44
CA ARG A 170 50.03 12.87 11.42
C ARG A 170 49.77 12.30 12.81
N HIS A 171 48.54 12.38 13.31
CA HIS A 171 48.18 11.93 14.66
C HIS A 171 48.33 10.42 14.89
N LEU A 172 48.50 9.61 13.82
CA LEU A 172 48.80 8.18 13.96
C LEU A 172 50.30 7.87 13.96
N PHE A 173 51.15 8.77 13.45
CA PHE A 173 52.55 8.47 13.13
C PHE A 173 53.57 9.43 13.77
N ALA A 174 53.13 10.55 14.35
CA ALA A 174 54.03 11.56 14.89
C ALA A 174 54.34 11.40 16.38
N ASP A 175 53.42 10.82 17.15
CA ASP A 175 53.49 10.86 18.62
C ASP A 175 53.59 9.45 19.21
N GLU A 176 54.39 9.30 20.28
CA GLU A 176 54.48 8.07 21.08
C GLU A 176 53.45 8.11 22.22
N ASN A 177 52.73 7.01 22.43
CA ASN A 177 51.70 6.93 23.46
C ASN A 177 52.31 6.91 24.87
N LYS A 178 51.94 7.87 25.71
CA LYS A 178 52.32 7.91 27.13
C LYS A 178 51.32 7.13 27.97
N MET A 179 51.80 6.39 28.97
CA MET A 179 50.96 5.65 29.91
C MET A 179 49.94 6.57 30.61
N GLY A 180 48.65 6.27 30.43
CA GLY A 180 47.55 6.98 31.10
C GLY A 180 46.99 8.20 30.39
N GLN A 181 47.44 8.54 29.18
CA GLN A 181 46.77 9.51 28.31
C GLN A 181 46.39 8.85 26.98
N GLU A 182 45.10 8.87 26.68
CA GLU A 182 44.54 8.45 25.39
C GLU A 182 44.41 9.67 24.47
N SER A 183 44.64 9.46 23.18
CA SER A 183 44.62 10.48 22.12
C SER A 183 43.23 10.96 21.74
#